data_AF-A0A1R3W7D8-F1
#
_entry.id   AF-A0A1R3W7D8-F1
#
_cell.length_a   1.000
_cell.length_b   1.000
_cell.length_c   1.000
_cell.angle_alpha   90.00
_cell.angle_beta   90.00
_cell.angle_gamma   90.00
#
_symmetry.space_group_name_H-M   'P 1'
#
loop_
_entity.id
_entity.type
_entity.pdbx_description
1 polymer ?
#
loop_
_entity_poly.entity_id
_entity_poly.type
_entity_poly.pdbx_seq_one_letter_code
_entity_poly.pdbx_strand_id
1 'polypeptide(L)'
;MPESPESKSVREEAVDKKVTESRSNALGLFLMELATKEDFQDAKNLFQDSFLQDTQQVRKVDSAIRLKTKRGWNPYVVFTDTLLDTDDDAIREYQYLGQYKELDKYLVSGSFWEHFECYAVDKETGQITTFWNCPTISPDKKMLANLSMAYGLEGVPNGIQVWKVEHEYQNQQGPIAISKFIEIDQQVWAPDDFVWKSPSSIILQVFSIETFWEKQGDLTEDDFQYLRLKFN
;
A
#
# COMPACT_ATOMS: atom_id res chain seq x y z
N MET A 1 15.54 -47.35 8.01
CA MET A 1 15.82 -47.06 9.44
C MET A 1 14.78 -46.03 9.89
N PRO A 2 13.95 -46.33 10.90
CA PRO A 2 13.05 -45.32 11.46
C PRO A 2 13.87 -44.33 12.30
N GLU A 3 13.64 -43.03 12.10
CA GLU A 3 14.27 -41.96 12.89
C GLU A 3 13.92 -42.09 14.38
N SER A 4 14.86 -41.74 15.25
CA SER A 4 14.69 -41.86 16.70
C SER A 4 13.67 -40.85 17.24
N PRO A 5 12.94 -41.17 18.32
CA PRO A 5 11.90 -40.29 18.88
C PRO A 5 12.40 -38.91 19.33
N GLU A 6 13.71 -38.76 19.60
CA GLU A 6 14.32 -37.50 20.04
C GLU A 6 14.53 -36.48 18.91
N SER A 7 14.58 -36.91 17.63
CA SER A 7 14.72 -35.96 16.51
C SER A 7 13.40 -35.29 16.11
N LYS A 8 12.26 -35.88 16.49
CA LYS A 8 10.93 -35.30 16.28
C LYS A 8 10.58 -34.26 17.34
N SER A 9 10.91 -34.49 18.61
CA SER A 9 10.53 -33.53 19.67
C SER A 9 11.31 -32.21 19.58
N VAL A 10 12.57 -32.24 19.14
CA VAL A 10 13.38 -31.02 18.95
C VAL A 10 12.94 -30.24 17.69
N ARG A 11 12.42 -30.92 16.67
CA ARG A 11 11.86 -30.27 15.47
C ARG A 11 10.46 -29.70 15.71
N GLU A 12 9.64 -30.35 16.53
CA GLU A 12 8.33 -29.81 16.95
C GLU A 12 8.48 -28.61 17.90
N GLU A 13 9.46 -28.59 18.80
CA GLU A 13 9.75 -27.41 19.64
C GLU A 13 10.36 -26.22 18.87
N ALA A 14 11.00 -26.46 17.72
CA ALA A 14 11.60 -25.39 16.91
C ALA A 14 10.59 -24.70 15.96
N VAL A 15 9.52 -25.40 15.56
CA VAL A 15 8.47 -24.87 14.67
C VAL A 15 7.42 -24.07 15.44
N ASP A 16 7.34 -24.24 16.76
CA ASP A 16 6.35 -23.57 17.63
C ASP A 16 6.83 -22.24 18.23
N LYS A 17 8.01 -21.74 17.83
CA LYS A 17 8.39 -20.32 18.02
C LYS A 17 7.87 -19.45 16.87
N LYS A 18 6.60 -19.65 16.48
CA LYS A 18 5.84 -18.72 15.65
C LYS A 18 5.50 -17.48 16.47
N VAL A 19 6.23 -16.39 16.23
CA VAL A 19 5.85 -14.97 16.41
C VAL A 19 4.82 -14.71 17.53
N THR A 20 5.16 -15.01 18.78
CA THR A 20 4.28 -14.74 19.94
C THR A 20 4.53 -13.36 20.56
N GLU A 21 5.45 -12.57 20.01
CA GLU A 21 5.86 -11.29 20.60
C GLU A 21 5.35 -10.12 19.77
N SER A 22 4.64 -9.21 20.44
CA SER A 22 4.34 -7.89 19.89
C SER A 22 5.66 -7.16 19.60
N ARG A 23 5.87 -6.74 18.35
CA ARG A 23 7.10 -6.05 17.94
C ARG A 23 6.81 -4.57 17.79
N SER A 24 7.47 -3.73 18.58
CA SER A 24 7.52 -2.28 18.35
C SER A 24 8.68 -1.95 17.42
N ASN A 25 8.52 -0.98 16.53
CA ASN A 25 9.69 -0.46 15.84
C ASN A 25 10.61 0.31 16.79
N ALA A 26 11.87 0.51 16.41
CA ALA A 26 12.89 1.15 17.25
C ALA A 26 12.52 2.58 17.71
N LEU A 27 11.61 3.24 17.01
CA LEU A 27 11.14 4.59 17.30
C LEU A 27 9.79 4.64 18.04
N GLY A 28 9.17 3.49 18.32
CA GLY A 28 7.87 3.41 18.98
C GLY A 28 6.71 4.06 18.21
N LEU A 29 6.82 4.19 16.89
CA LEU A 29 5.76 4.75 16.03
C LEU A 29 4.60 3.78 15.82
N PHE A 30 4.88 2.47 15.91
CA PHE A 30 3.86 1.45 15.79
C PHE A 30 4.16 0.21 16.63
N LEU A 31 3.09 -0.54 16.91
CA LEU A 31 3.09 -1.88 17.46
C LEU A 31 2.55 -2.85 16.41
N MET A 32 3.23 -3.98 16.23
CA MET A 32 2.76 -5.09 15.42
C MET A 32 2.41 -6.28 16.31
N GLU A 33 1.21 -6.81 16.19
CA GLU A 33 0.70 -7.98 16.93
C GLU A 33 0.02 -8.97 15.99
N LEU A 34 -0.18 -10.21 16.43
CA LEU A 34 -0.99 -11.17 15.68
C LEU A 34 -2.46 -10.75 15.69
N ALA A 35 -3.13 -10.98 14.57
CA ALA A 35 -4.56 -10.87 14.39
C ALA A 35 -5.14 -12.21 13.91
N THR A 36 -6.46 -12.29 13.82
CA THR A 36 -7.15 -13.45 13.25
C THR A 36 -7.70 -13.16 11.85
N LYS A 37 -8.01 -14.23 11.10
CA LYS A 37 -8.78 -14.13 9.85
C LYS A 37 -10.13 -13.45 10.09
N GLU A 38 -10.78 -13.76 11.22
CA GLU A 38 -12.06 -13.15 11.60
C GLU A 38 -11.93 -11.64 11.80
N ASP A 39 -10.89 -11.18 12.52
CA ASP A 39 -10.62 -9.74 12.69
C ASP A 39 -10.48 -9.02 11.33
N PHE A 40 -9.81 -9.66 10.36
CA PHE A 40 -9.61 -9.12 9.02
C PHE A 40 -10.91 -9.05 8.22
N GLN A 41 -11.71 -10.12 8.24
CA GLN A 41 -13.00 -10.15 7.53
C GLN A 41 -14.00 -9.16 8.12
N ASP A 42 -14.07 -9.07 9.45
CA ASP A 42 -14.93 -8.08 10.12
C ASP A 42 -14.51 -6.65 9.77
N ALA A 43 -13.20 -6.37 9.73
CA ALA A 43 -12.70 -5.08 9.29
C ALA A 43 -13.06 -4.78 7.83
N LYS A 44 -12.90 -5.75 6.92
CA LYS A 44 -13.29 -5.62 5.50
C LYS A 44 -14.77 -5.34 5.33
N ASN A 45 -15.62 -6.03 6.08
CA ASN A 45 -17.08 -5.85 6.00
C ASN A 45 -17.53 -4.48 6.51
N LEU A 46 -16.79 -3.88 7.44
CA LEU A 46 -17.11 -2.58 8.04
C LEU A 46 -16.45 -1.40 7.32
N PHE A 47 -15.29 -1.62 6.72
CA PHE A 47 -14.52 -0.55 6.09
C PHE A 47 -15.21 -0.06 4.81
N GLN A 48 -15.32 1.26 4.69
CA GLN A 48 -15.83 1.91 3.49
C GLN A 48 -14.76 2.87 2.98
N ASP A 49 -14.20 2.56 1.81
CA ASP A 49 -13.23 3.44 1.18
C ASP A 49 -13.91 4.74 0.72
N SER A 50 -13.24 5.87 0.95
CA SER A 50 -13.69 7.20 0.50
C SER A 50 -13.25 7.51 -0.94
N PHE A 51 -12.54 6.58 -1.59
CA PHE A 51 -12.10 6.76 -2.97
C PHE A 51 -13.29 6.90 -3.94
N LEU A 52 -13.27 7.97 -4.74
CA LEU A 52 -14.25 8.18 -5.79
C LEU A 52 -13.65 7.91 -7.16
N GLN A 53 -14.09 6.81 -7.77
CA GLN A 53 -13.78 6.48 -9.16
C GLN A 53 -14.66 7.29 -10.12
N ASP A 54 -14.15 8.40 -10.66
CA ASP A 54 -14.88 9.29 -11.57
C ASP A 54 -14.18 9.45 -12.93
N THR A 55 -13.69 8.35 -13.45
CA THR A 55 -12.87 8.26 -14.68
C THR A 55 -13.51 8.87 -15.93
N GLN A 56 -14.83 9.12 -15.94
CA GLN A 56 -15.48 9.80 -17.06
C GLN A 56 -15.20 11.31 -17.12
N GLN A 57 -14.81 11.93 -16.00
CA GLN A 57 -14.55 13.38 -15.91
C GLN A 57 -13.18 13.77 -16.45
N VAL A 58 -12.20 12.87 -16.38
CA VAL A 58 -10.84 13.08 -16.90
C VAL A 58 -10.54 11.97 -17.88
N ARG A 59 -10.46 12.32 -19.16
CA ARG A 59 -10.14 11.38 -20.24
C ARG A 59 -8.69 11.56 -20.68
N LYS A 60 -8.04 10.45 -21.01
CA LYS A 60 -6.78 10.45 -21.74
C LYS A 60 -7.05 10.85 -23.20
N VAL A 61 -6.34 11.87 -23.69
CA VAL A 61 -6.46 12.38 -25.07
C VAL A 61 -5.05 12.56 -25.63
N ASP A 62 -4.81 11.99 -26.81
CA ASP A 62 -3.50 11.96 -27.47
C ASP A 62 -2.41 11.43 -26.52
N SER A 63 -2.68 10.27 -25.90
CA SER A 63 -1.80 9.60 -24.93
C SER A 63 -1.47 10.43 -23.68
N ALA A 64 -2.22 11.51 -23.41
CA ALA A 64 -1.96 12.38 -22.27
C ALA A 64 -3.19 12.58 -21.38
N ILE A 65 -3.00 12.48 -20.07
CA ILE A 65 -3.94 12.88 -19.02
C ILE A 65 -3.57 14.29 -18.59
N ARG A 66 -4.54 15.21 -18.59
CA ARG A 66 -4.35 16.60 -18.15
C ARG A 66 -5.24 16.89 -16.95
N LEU A 67 -4.63 17.07 -15.79
CA LEU A 67 -5.32 17.34 -14.53
C LEU A 67 -5.28 18.83 -14.23
N LYS A 68 -6.44 19.47 -14.09
CA LYS A 68 -6.52 20.91 -13.84
C LYS A 68 -6.13 21.25 -12.41
N THR A 69 -5.30 22.27 -12.23
CA THR A 69 -4.96 22.84 -10.92
C THR A 69 -5.61 24.22 -10.74
N LYS A 70 -5.70 24.71 -9.50
CA LYS A 70 -6.31 26.01 -9.18
C LYS A 70 -5.28 27.16 -9.21
N ARG A 71 -4.03 26.92 -8.83
CA ARG A 71 -3.00 27.97 -8.75
C ARG A 71 -2.33 28.22 -10.10
N GLY A 72 -2.58 29.41 -10.65
CA GLY A 72 -2.43 29.71 -12.08
C GLY A 72 -1.04 29.77 -12.72
N TRP A 73 0.06 29.45 -12.02
CA TRP A 73 1.39 29.44 -12.66
C TRP A 73 1.65 28.17 -13.49
N ASN A 74 1.00 27.05 -13.13
CA ASN A 74 0.92 25.87 -13.98
C ASN A 74 -0.50 25.29 -13.90
N PRO A 75 -1.40 25.61 -14.86
CA PRO A 75 -2.82 25.26 -14.77
C PRO A 75 -3.12 23.77 -14.92
N TYR A 76 -2.12 22.96 -15.30
CA TYR A 76 -2.27 21.53 -15.47
C TYR A 76 -1.05 20.73 -14.99
N VAL A 77 -1.33 19.58 -14.40
CA VAL A 77 -0.35 18.48 -14.30
C VAL A 77 -0.64 17.51 -15.45
N VAL A 78 0.40 17.12 -16.18
CA VAL A 78 0.27 16.29 -17.40
C VAL A 78 1.04 15.00 -17.21
N PHE A 79 0.36 13.88 -17.42
CA PHE A 79 0.97 12.56 -17.53
C PHE A 79 0.84 12.11 -18.98
N THR A 80 1.95 11.76 -19.62
CA THR A 80 2.00 11.39 -21.04
C THR A 80 2.58 10.00 -21.16
N ASP A 81 1.86 9.11 -21.82
CA ASP A 81 2.36 7.78 -22.11
C ASP A 81 3.53 7.86 -23.10
N THR A 82 4.46 6.93 -22.99
CA THR A 82 5.58 6.77 -23.93
C THR A 82 5.41 5.52 -24.79
N LEU A 83 4.17 5.05 -24.97
CA LEU A 83 3.88 3.84 -25.75
C LEU A 83 4.51 3.95 -27.15
N LEU A 84 5.57 3.16 -27.34
CA LEU A 84 6.23 2.87 -28.61
C LEU A 84 5.95 1.40 -28.91
N ASP A 85 5.74 1.05 -30.18
CA ASP A 85 5.68 -0.34 -30.66
C ASP A 85 7.09 -0.99 -30.59
N THR A 86 7.69 -1.06 -29.40
CA THR A 86 9.09 -1.47 -29.18
C THR A 86 9.30 -2.14 -27.83
N ASP A 87 10.31 -3.01 -27.74
CA ASP A 87 10.83 -3.59 -26.47
C ASP A 87 11.66 -2.57 -25.66
N ASP A 88 11.16 -1.34 -25.54
CA ASP A 88 11.85 -0.23 -24.86
C ASP A 88 11.53 -0.28 -23.36
N ASP A 89 12.57 -0.29 -22.52
CA ASP A 89 12.45 -0.25 -21.06
C ASP A 89 11.90 1.09 -20.55
N ALA A 90 11.80 2.10 -21.42
CA ALA A 90 11.19 3.39 -21.16
C ALA A 90 9.65 3.41 -21.33
N ILE A 91 8.96 2.27 -21.45
CA ILE A 91 7.48 2.21 -21.49
C ILE A 91 6.87 2.81 -20.22
N ARG A 92 5.91 3.71 -20.42
CA ARG A 92 5.10 4.35 -19.38
C ARG A 92 3.68 4.42 -19.85
N GLU A 93 2.77 3.85 -19.08
CA GLU A 93 1.34 4.01 -19.28
C GLU A 93 0.71 4.59 -18.02
N TYR A 94 0.02 5.72 -18.16
CA TYR A 94 -0.67 6.36 -17.04
C TYR A 94 -2.17 6.17 -17.12
N GLN A 95 -2.84 5.94 -16.00
CA GLN A 95 -4.30 5.85 -15.96
C GLN A 95 -4.86 6.73 -14.86
N TYR A 96 -5.80 7.61 -15.20
CA TYR A 96 -6.56 8.34 -14.20
C TYR A 96 -7.53 7.37 -13.51
N LEU A 97 -7.41 7.26 -12.19
CA LEU A 97 -8.22 6.34 -11.40
C LEU A 97 -9.45 7.04 -10.82
N GLY A 98 -9.30 8.30 -10.41
CA GLY A 98 -10.35 9.00 -9.68
C GLY A 98 -9.76 10.05 -8.74
N GLN A 99 -10.42 10.24 -7.59
CA GLN A 99 -10.02 11.27 -6.64
C GLN A 99 -10.39 10.96 -5.20
N TYR A 100 -9.62 11.57 -4.29
CA TYR A 100 -10.00 11.75 -2.90
C TYR A 100 -10.49 13.18 -2.72
N LYS A 101 -11.81 13.37 -2.73
CA LYS A 101 -12.43 14.69 -2.68
C LYS A 101 -12.07 15.44 -1.40
N GLU A 102 -12.01 14.73 -0.28
CA GLU A 102 -11.71 15.29 1.04
C GLU A 102 -10.27 15.73 1.20
N LEU A 103 -9.36 15.14 0.43
CA LEU A 103 -7.95 15.53 0.40
C LEU A 103 -7.64 16.54 -0.71
N ASP A 104 -8.64 16.89 -1.52
CA ASP A 104 -8.49 17.66 -2.76
C ASP A 104 -7.35 17.12 -3.66
N LYS A 105 -7.29 15.79 -3.81
CA LYS A 105 -6.28 15.11 -4.63
C LYS A 105 -6.92 14.31 -5.77
N TYR A 106 -6.30 14.33 -6.95
CA TYR A 106 -6.51 13.33 -7.98
C TYR A 106 -5.63 12.10 -7.73
N LEU A 107 -6.04 10.91 -8.20
CA LEU A 107 -5.19 9.72 -8.28
C LEU A 107 -4.96 9.30 -9.73
N VAL A 108 -3.70 9.00 -10.04
CA VAL A 108 -3.24 8.44 -11.32
C VAL A 108 -2.34 7.25 -11.03
N SER A 109 -2.54 6.10 -11.67
CA SER A 109 -1.54 5.02 -11.68
C SER A 109 -0.56 5.21 -12.84
N GLY A 110 0.65 4.71 -12.65
CA GLY A 110 1.64 4.50 -13.70
C GLY A 110 2.03 3.02 -13.75
N SER A 111 1.93 2.42 -14.92
CA SER A 111 2.45 1.10 -15.24
C SER A 111 3.71 1.25 -16.09
N PHE A 112 4.75 0.53 -15.70
CA PHE A 112 6.06 0.50 -16.34
C PHE A 112 6.44 -0.97 -16.59
N TRP A 113 7.53 -1.22 -17.34
CA TRP A 113 7.94 -2.58 -17.70
C TRP A 113 7.96 -3.57 -16.51
N GLU A 114 8.54 -3.16 -15.38
CA GLU A 114 8.64 -3.98 -14.15
C GLU A 114 8.26 -3.21 -12.88
N HIS A 115 7.58 -2.07 -13.04
CA HIS A 115 7.30 -1.18 -11.93
C HIS A 115 5.87 -0.65 -12.01
N PHE A 116 5.32 -0.32 -10.85
CA PHE A 116 4.03 0.32 -10.72
C PHE A 116 4.13 1.40 -9.66
N GLU A 117 3.45 2.52 -9.90
CA GLU A 117 3.33 3.59 -8.93
C GLU A 117 1.93 4.18 -8.94
N CYS A 118 1.53 4.79 -7.83
CA CYS A 118 0.37 5.65 -7.79
C CYS A 118 0.78 7.07 -7.41
N TYR A 119 0.14 8.06 -8.03
CA TYR A 119 0.41 9.47 -7.86
C TYR A 119 -0.83 10.18 -7.30
N ALA A 120 -0.72 10.77 -6.11
CA ALA A 120 -1.68 11.76 -5.65
C ALA A 120 -1.26 13.16 -6.09
N VAL A 121 -2.13 13.82 -6.85
CA VAL A 121 -1.88 15.17 -7.37
C VAL A 121 -2.75 16.18 -6.64
N ASP A 122 -2.12 17.13 -5.96
CA ASP A 122 -2.79 18.25 -5.30
C ASP A 122 -3.50 19.15 -6.29
N LYS A 123 -4.81 19.35 -6.14
CA LYS A 123 -5.60 20.17 -7.07
C LYS A 123 -5.37 21.66 -6.91
N GLU A 124 -4.85 22.12 -5.77
CA GLU A 124 -4.52 23.52 -5.58
C GLU A 124 -3.19 23.85 -6.26
N THR A 125 -2.15 23.08 -5.94
CA THR A 125 -0.74 23.38 -6.22
C THR A 125 -0.14 22.57 -7.37
N GLY A 126 -0.74 21.43 -7.73
CA GLY A 126 -0.16 20.46 -8.66
C GLY A 126 0.96 19.62 -8.07
N GLN A 127 1.26 19.72 -6.76
CA GLN A 127 2.28 18.90 -6.13
C GLN A 127 1.89 17.41 -6.21
N ILE A 128 2.88 16.58 -6.53
CA ILE A 128 2.70 15.13 -6.68
C ILE A 128 3.31 14.41 -5.47
N THR A 129 2.55 13.50 -4.88
CA THR A 129 3.02 12.50 -3.91
C THR A 129 2.99 11.14 -4.57
N THR A 130 4.11 10.40 -4.54
CA THR A 130 4.24 9.07 -5.14
C THR A 130 4.16 7.97 -4.08
N PHE A 131 3.41 6.91 -4.38
CA PHE A 131 3.22 5.72 -3.56
C PHE A 131 3.67 4.47 -4.32
N TRP A 132 4.07 3.42 -3.61
CA TRP A 132 4.35 2.11 -4.25
C TRP A 132 3.12 1.50 -4.94
N ASN A 133 1.92 1.76 -4.43
CA ASN A 133 0.66 1.34 -5.04
C ASN A 133 -0.46 2.30 -4.65
N CYS A 134 -1.67 2.09 -5.15
CA CYS A 134 -2.83 2.92 -4.86
C CYS A 134 -3.16 2.88 -3.36
N PRO A 135 -3.12 4.02 -2.66
CA PRO A 135 -3.40 4.04 -1.24
C PRO A 135 -4.90 4.00 -0.96
N THR A 136 -5.28 3.53 0.23
CA THR A 136 -6.61 3.68 0.82
C THR A 136 -6.57 4.67 1.98
N ILE A 137 -7.67 5.40 2.20
CA ILE A 137 -7.78 6.40 3.27
C ILE A 137 -8.30 5.76 4.57
N SER A 138 -7.64 6.08 5.69
CA SER A 138 -8.13 5.76 7.05
C SER A 138 -9.51 6.35 7.34
N PRO A 139 -10.33 5.75 8.22
CA PRO A 139 -11.70 6.21 8.48
C PRO A 139 -11.86 7.68 8.91
N ASP A 140 -10.87 8.27 9.60
CA ASP A 140 -10.89 9.68 10.01
C ASP A 140 -10.18 10.62 9.02
N LYS A 141 -9.68 10.08 7.90
CA LYS A 141 -9.05 10.78 6.78
C LYS A 141 -7.71 11.42 7.12
N LYS A 142 -7.08 11.05 8.23
CA LYS A 142 -5.78 11.61 8.66
C LYS A 142 -4.58 10.80 8.21
N MET A 143 -4.82 9.60 7.70
CA MET A 143 -3.78 8.70 7.22
C MET A 143 -4.16 8.03 5.90
N LEU A 144 -3.14 7.69 5.14
CA LEU A 144 -3.20 6.87 3.92
C LEU A 144 -2.29 5.66 4.11
N ALA A 145 -2.62 4.54 3.48
CA ALA A 145 -1.72 3.39 3.44
C ALA A 145 -1.81 2.66 2.10
N ASN A 146 -0.71 2.07 1.67
CA ASN A 146 -0.62 1.26 0.47
C ASN A 146 0.40 0.13 0.66
N LEU A 147 0.14 -1.01 0.02
CA LEU A 147 1.12 -2.07 -0.10
C LEU A 147 2.11 -1.77 -1.23
N SER A 148 3.17 -2.58 -1.30
CA SER A 148 3.94 -2.74 -2.52
C SER A 148 3.18 -3.59 -3.56
N MET A 149 3.78 -3.79 -4.73
CA MET A 149 3.32 -4.80 -5.69
C MET A 149 3.49 -6.22 -5.13
N ALA A 150 2.97 -7.21 -5.88
CA ALA A 150 3.15 -8.61 -5.56
C ALA A 150 4.63 -8.97 -5.36
N TYR A 151 4.89 -9.76 -4.33
CA TYR A 151 6.24 -10.21 -3.99
C TYR A 151 6.85 -11.10 -5.08
N GLY A 152 8.18 -11.06 -5.20
CA GLY A 152 8.95 -11.90 -6.15
C GLY A 152 9.44 -11.16 -7.39
N LEU A 153 9.06 -9.90 -7.58
CA LEU A 153 9.65 -9.02 -8.59
C LEU A 153 10.96 -8.41 -8.06
N GLU A 154 12.02 -8.48 -8.85
CA GLU A 154 13.33 -7.96 -8.47
C GLU A 154 13.30 -6.44 -8.29
N GLY A 155 13.96 -5.93 -7.25
CA GLY A 155 14.07 -4.49 -6.99
C GLY A 155 12.81 -3.81 -6.45
N VAL A 156 11.71 -4.55 -6.29
CA VAL A 156 10.46 -4.04 -5.73
C VAL A 156 10.49 -4.11 -4.20
N PRO A 157 10.09 -3.04 -3.48
CA PRO A 157 10.01 -3.07 -2.02
C PRO A 157 9.00 -4.10 -1.54
N ASN A 158 9.11 -4.57 -0.30
CA ASN A 158 8.19 -5.56 0.25
C ASN A 158 7.62 -5.17 1.62
N GLY A 159 6.35 -4.77 1.62
CA GLY A 159 5.61 -4.45 2.82
C GLY A 159 4.57 -3.36 2.60
N ILE A 160 4.53 -2.38 3.50
CA ILE A 160 3.49 -1.36 3.58
C ILE A 160 4.10 0.01 3.82
N GLN A 161 3.52 1.02 3.17
CA GLN A 161 3.72 2.43 3.51
C GLN A 161 2.48 2.96 4.22
N VAL A 162 2.70 3.79 5.24
CA VAL A 162 1.66 4.57 5.92
C VAL A 162 2.09 6.02 5.90
N TRP A 163 1.15 6.91 5.59
CA TRP A 163 1.38 8.33 5.40
C TRP A 163 0.44 9.13 6.28
N LYS A 164 0.88 10.29 6.74
CA LYS A 164 0.07 11.27 7.45
C LYS A 164 -0.46 12.32 6.48
N VAL A 165 -1.70 12.72 6.73
CA VAL A 165 -2.39 13.83 6.07
C VAL A 165 -2.31 15.01 7.03
N GLU A 166 -1.64 16.07 6.60
CA GLU A 166 -1.36 17.25 7.41
C GLU A 166 -1.96 18.50 6.75
N HIS A 167 -2.68 19.30 7.52
CA HIS A 167 -3.18 20.58 7.04
C HIS A 167 -2.14 21.65 7.36
N GLU A 168 -1.75 22.43 6.34
CA GLU A 168 -0.79 23.53 6.52
C GLU A 168 -1.31 24.59 7.51
N TYR A 169 -2.63 24.80 7.56
CA TYR A 169 -3.28 25.78 8.43
C TYR A 169 -4.19 25.12 9.46
N GLN A 170 -4.16 25.62 10.70
CA GLN A 170 -4.96 25.10 11.82
C GLN A 170 -6.48 25.19 11.58
N ASN A 171 -6.93 26.12 10.73
CA ASN A 171 -8.33 26.24 10.32
C ASN A 171 -8.73 25.25 9.21
N GLN A 172 -7.83 24.34 8.81
CA GLN A 172 -7.99 23.37 7.72
C GLN A 172 -8.29 23.99 6.35
N GLN A 173 -8.01 25.29 6.18
CA GLN A 173 -8.17 26.00 4.92
C GLN A 173 -6.82 26.17 4.26
N GLY A 174 -6.51 25.36 3.26
CA GLY A 174 -5.28 25.43 2.48
C GLY A 174 -4.87 24.07 1.90
N PRO A 175 -3.69 23.99 1.26
CA PRO A 175 -3.22 22.75 0.68
C PRO A 175 -2.97 21.70 1.78
N ILE A 176 -3.21 20.45 1.39
CA ILE A 176 -3.04 19.29 2.27
C ILE A 176 -1.70 18.65 1.92
N ALA A 177 -0.81 18.59 2.90
CA ALA A 177 0.45 17.87 2.77
C ALA A 177 0.23 16.39 3.07
N ILE A 178 0.92 15.52 2.33
CA ILE A 178 1.00 14.08 2.61
C ILE A 178 2.47 13.77 2.87
N SER A 179 2.77 13.29 4.08
CA SER A 179 4.13 12.99 4.52
C SER A 179 4.25 11.53 4.94
N LYS A 180 5.38 10.90 4.59
CA LYS A 180 5.62 9.48 4.91
C LYS A 180 5.75 9.34 6.43
N PHE A 181 4.99 8.43 7.02
CA PHE A 181 5.00 8.18 8.46
C PHE A 181 5.72 6.88 8.81
N ILE A 182 5.34 5.78 8.17
CA ILE A 182 5.95 4.46 8.34
C ILE A 182 6.21 3.88 6.96
N GLU A 183 7.34 3.22 6.81
CA GLU A 183 7.65 2.37 5.68
C GLU A 183 8.25 1.08 6.23
N ILE A 184 7.62 -0.04 5.89
CA ILE A 184 8.11 -1.37 6.19
C ILE A 184 8.50 -1.98 4.86
N ASP A 185 9.80 -2.16 4.67
CA ASP A 185 10.41 -2.87 3.55
C ASP A 185 11.31 -3.98 4.14
N GLN A 186 10.92 -5.24 3.98
CA GLN A 186 11.54 -6.36 4.68
C GLN A 186 11.43 -7.69 3.90
N GLN A 187 12.09 -8.75 4.37
CA GLN A 187 12.24 -10.02 3.64
C GLN A 187 11.87 -11.26 4.47
N VAL A 188 10.98 -11.12 5.45
CA VAL A 188 10.49 -12.19 6.33
C VAL A 188 9.08 -12.65 5.92
N TRP A 189 8.19 -11.71 5.68
CA TRP A 189 6.83 -11.96 5.19
C TRP A 189 6.53 -11.08 3.99
N ALA A 190 5.47 -11.33 3.24
CA ALA A 190 4.99 -10.40 2.23
C ALA A 190 3.49 -10.17 2.41
N PRO A 191 3.00 -8.93 2.28
CA PRO A 191 1.58 -8.65 2.37
C PRO A 191 0.90 -9.01 1.05
N ASP A 192 -0.27 -9.63 1.17
CA ASP A 192 -1.17 -9.90 0.06
C ASP A 192 -2.29 -8.86 0.01
N ASP A 193 -2.82 -8.50 1.18
CA ASP A 193 -3.89 -7.52 1.31
C ASP A 193 -3.87 -6.83 2.67
N PHE A 194 -4.61 -5.73 2.80
CA PHE A 194 -4.79 -5.02 4.06
C PHE A 194 -6.14 -4.33 4.17
N VAL A 195 -6.52 -4.00 5.39
CA VAL A 195 -7.71 -3.19 5.66
C VAL A 195 -7.53 -2.33 6.90
N TRP A 196 -8.07 -1.11 6.86
CA TRP A 196 -8.17 -0.26 8.03
C TRP A 196 -9.21 -0.82 9.01
N LYS A 197 -8.78 -1.18 10.22
CA LYS A 197 -9.68 -1.58 11.32
C LYS A 197 -10.21 -0.39 12.10
N SER A 198 -9.41 0.67 12.21
CA SER A 198 -9.72 1.93 12.89
C SER A 198 -8.85 3.05 12.32
N PRO A 199 -9.07 4.33 12.69
CA PRO A 199 -8.19 5.44 12.30
C PRO A 199 -6.69 5.24 12.55
N SER A 200 -6.35 4.46 13.58
CA SER A 200 -4.97 4.22 14.00
C SER A 200 -4.55 2.75 13.90
N SER A 201 -5.27 1.91 13.14
CA SER A 201 -4.92 0.51 13.01
C SER A 201 -5.29 -0.12 11.67
N ILE A 202 -4.37 -0.93 11.17
CA ILE A 202 -4.51 -1.74 9.95
C ILE A 202 -4.37 -3.21 10.33
N ILE A 203 -5.10 -4.07 9.65
CA ILE A 203 -4.85 -5.52 9.64
C ILE A 203 -4.32 -5.90 8.27
N LEU A 204 -3.15 -6.52 8.24
CA LEU A 204 -2.52 -7.12 7.07
C LEU A 204 -2.86 -8.60 6.99
N GLN A 205 -3.16 -9.08 5.79
CA GLN A 205 -3.05 -10.49 5.42
C GLN A 205 -1.67 -10.68 4.80
N VAL A 206 -0.87 -11.60 5.34
CA VAL A 206 0.52 -11.81 4.93
C VAL A 206 0.82 -13.30 4.77
N PHE A 207 1.87 -13.64 4.03
CA PHE A 207 2.45 -14.98 3.98
C PHE A 207 3.94 -14.93 4.30
N SER A 208 4.50 -16.06 4.75
CA SER A 208 5.94 -16.18 4.95
C SER A 208 6.66 -16.25 3.60
N ILE A 209 7.76 -15.51 3.46
CA ILE A 209 8.60 -15.59 2.25
C ILE A 209 9.21 -17.00 2.11
N GLU A 210 9.58 -17.63 3.21
CA GLU A 210 10.09 -19.01 3.21
C GLU A 210 9.06 -19.97 2.59
N THR A 211 7.80 -19.90 3.06
CA THR A 211 6.71 -20.72 2.54
C THR A 211 6.42 -20.44 1.06
N PHE A 212 6.50 -19.17 0.64
CA PHE A 212 6.36 -18.80 -0.77
C PHE A 212 7.40 -19.49 -1.64
N TRP A 213 8.67 -19.50 -1.24
CA TRP A 213 9.74 -20.16 -2.00
C TRP A 213 9.62 -21.69 -1.99
N GLU A 214 9.29 -22.28 -0.83
CA GLU A 214 9.07 -23.73 -0.71
C GLU A 214 7.95 -24.22 -1.62
N LYS A 215 6.87 -23.44 -1.74
CA LYS A 215 5.71 -23.75 -2.57
C LYS A 215 5.76 -23.17 -3.98
N GLN A 216 6.87 -22.53 -4.37
CA GLN A 216 7.04 -21.89 -5.69
C GLN A 216 5.89 -20.95 -6.04
N GLY A 217 5.39 -20.21 -5.05
CA GLY A 217 4.28 -19.27 -5.20
C GLY A 217 2.87 -19.87 -5.18
N ASP A 218 2.71 -21.19 -5.11
CA ASP A 218 1.40 -21.85 -5.03
C ASP A 218 0.85 -21.85 -3.58
N LEU A 219 0.43 -20.66 -3.12
CA LEU A 219 -0.08 -20.43 -1.77
C LEU A 219 -1.56 -20.82 -1.66
N THR A 220 -1.93 -21.42 -0.53
CA THR A 220 -3.33 -21.70 -0.16
C THR A 220 -3.78 -20.83 1.01
N GLU A 221 -5.09 -20.83 1.32
CA GLU A 221 -5.63 -20.02 2.42
C GLU A 221 -4.96 -20.27 3.78
N ASP A 222 -4.45 -21.48 4.01
CA ASP A 222 -3.81 -21.88 5.27
C ASP A 222 -2.37 -21.34 5.42
N ASP A 223 -1.78 -20.83 4.33
CA ASP A 223 -0.44 -20.22 4.35
C ASP A 223 -0.47 -18.77 4.85
N PHE A 224 -1.65 -18.16 4.91
CA PHE A 224 -1.81 -16.78 5.32
C PHE A 224 -1.85 -16.63 6.84
N GLN A 225 -1.18 -15.59 7.30
CA GLN A 225 -1.20 -15.09 8.67
C GLN A 225 -1.75 -13.68 8.67
N TYR A 226 -2.22 -13.23 9.84
CA TYR A 226 -2.80 -11.90 9.97
C TYR A 226 -2.03 -11.12 11.02
N LEU A 227 -1.61 -9.91 10.65
CA LEU A 227 -0.85 -9.01 11.51
C LEU A 227 -1.64 -7.72 11.70
N ARG A 228 -1.78 -7.24 12.93
CA ARG A 228 -2.33 -5.92 13.21
C ARG A 228 -1.22 -4.94 13.48
N LEU A 229 -1.21 -3.84 12.72
CA LEU A 229 -0.41 -2.67 13.00
C LEU A 229 -1.27 -1.65 13.75
N LYS A 230 -0.75 -1.14 14.86
CA LYS A 230 -1.33 -0.04 15.63
C LYS A 230 -0.37 1.14 15.64
N PHE A 231 -0.86 2.32 15.33
CA PHE A 231 -0.09 3.56 15.26
C PHE A 231 -0.24 4.35 16.56
N ASN A 232 0.87 4.91 17.03
CA ASN A 232 0.94 5.74 18.24
C ASN A 232 0.85 7.24 17.92
#